data_AF-A0A7S0GG68-F1
#
_entry.id   AF-A0A7S0GG68-F1
#
_cell.length_a   1.000
_cell.length_b   1.000
_cell.length_c   1.000
_cell.angle_alpha   90.00
_cell.angle_beta   90.00
_cell.angle_gamma   90.00
#
_symmetry.space_group_name_H-M   'P 1'
#
loop_
_entity.id
_entity.type
_entity.pdbx_description
1 polymer ?
#
loop_
_entity_poly.entity_id
_entity_poly.type
_entity_poly.pdbx_seq_one_letter_code
_entity_poly.pdbx_strand_id
1 'polypeptide(L)'
;GFGEGYMNGWFDCKDICDMGTRFLRNNKVPITDLTLSKLRNTVDHQTTGFLSARVIDDHYDLGNDLYTNMLESNMVYTCAYWKDAKNLEEAQINKLDLIARKLKLEPG
;
A
#
# COMPACT_ATOMS: atom_id res chain seq x y z
N GLY A 1 -12.18 16.25 5.89
CA GLY A 1 -10.70 16.12 5.85
C GLY A 1 -10.14 16.52 4.49
N PHE A 2 -8.81 16.61 4.32
CA PHE A 2 -8.19 17.04 3.05
C PHE A 2 -8.62 16.18 1.85
N GLY A 3 -8.63 14.84 2.02
CA GLY A 3 -9.12 13.91 0.98
C GLY A 3 -10.60 14.08 0.64
N GLU A 4 -11.46 14.28 1.65
CA GLU A 4 -12.89 14.54 1.44
C GLU A 4 -13.15 15.84 0.69
N GLY A 5 -12.35 16.89 0.92
CA GLY A 5 -12.46 18.14 0.16
C GLY A 5 -12.20 17.95 -1.33
N TYR A 6 -11.25 17.08 -1.69
CA TYR A 6 -11.00 16.71 -3.09
C TYR A 6 -12.19 15.91 -3.67
N MET A 7 -12.66 14.89 -2.94
CA MET A 7 -13.81 14.07 -3.37
C MET A 7 -15.10 14.89 -3.53
N ASN A 8 -15.30 15.91 -2.69
CA ASN A 8 -16.45 16.82 -2.75
C ASN A 8 -16.29 17.96 -3.78
N GLY A 9 -15.20 17.99 -4.53
CA GLY A 9 -14.95 19.01 -5.57
C GLY A 9 -14.70 20.42 -5.05
N TRP A 10 -14.28 20.56 -3.79
CA TRP A 10 -13.97 21.89 -3.22
C TRP A 10 -12.69 22.49 -3.80
N PHE A 11 -11.81 21.63 -4.33
CA PHE A 11 -10.63 22.01 -5.08
C PHE A 11 -10.27 20.90 -6.07
N ASP A 12 -9.46 21.22 -7.06
CA ASP A 12 -8.94 20.27 -8.06
C ASP A 12 -7.41 20.42 -8.18
N CYS A 13 -6.74 19.37 -8.65
CA CYS A 13 -5.30 19.32 -8.84
C CYS A 13 -4.94 18.53 -10.10
N LYS A 14 -4.10 19.13 -10.95
CA LYS A 14 -3.63 18.49 -12.19
C LYS A 14 -2.81 17.21 -11.94
N ASP A 15 -2.06 17.15 -10.84
CA ASP A 15 -1.21 16.01 -10.49
C ASP A 15 -1.25 15.80 -8.96
N ILE A 16 -2.14 14.91 -8.54
CA ILE A 16 -2.34 14.56 -7.13
C ILE A 16 -1.07 13.89 -6.56
N CYS A 17 -0.32 13.15 -7.38
CA CYS A 17 0.90 12.46 -6.96
C CYS A 17 2.03 13.47 -6.67
N ASP A 18 2.24 14.46 -7.53
CA ASP A 18 3.20 15.54 -7.30
C ASP A 18 2.78 16.40 -6.09
N MET A 19 1.49 16.74 -5.98
CA MET A 19 0.97 17.45 -4.81
C MET A 19 1.24 16.68 -3.51
N GLY A 20 0.93 15.39 -3.46
CA GLY A 20 1.21 14.52 -2.32
C GLY A 20 2.71 14.44 -2.01
N THR A 21 3.55 14.33 -3.04
CA THR A 21 5.01 14.31 -2.90
C THR A 21 5.54 15.61 -2.28
N ARG A 22 5.09 16.77 -2.77
CA ARG A 22 5.47 18.08 -2.22
C ARG A 22 4.98 18.26 -0.79
N PHE A 23 3.75 17.82 -0.51
CA PHE A 23 3.18 17.86 0.82
C PHE A 23 4.02 17.05 1.81
N LEU A 24 4.38 15.81 1.46
CA LEU A 24 5.21 14.94 2.31
C LEU A 24 6.65 15.42 2.45
N ARG A 25 7.23 16.06 1.42
CA ARG A 25 8.59 16.63 1.49
C ARG A 25 8.67 17.86 2.40
N ASN A 26 7.65 18.72 2.36
CA ASN A 26 7.63 19.96 3.13
C ASN A 26 7.10 19.76 4.56
N ASN A 27 6.20 18.81 4.76
CA ASN A 27 5.81 18.35 6.08
C ASN A 27 6.75 17.21 6.49
N LYS A 28 7.96 17.58 6.93
CA LYS A 28 8.80 16.64 7.69
C LYS A 28 7.97 16.22 8.89
N VAL A 29 7.32 15.05 8.82
CA VAL A 29 6.80 14.39 10.00
C VAL A 29 8.05 14.17 10.85
N PRO A 30 8.20 14.85 12.00
CA PRO A 30 9.34 14.54 12.83
C PRO A 30 9.23 13.05 13.15
N ILE A 31 10.29 12.30 12.84
CA ILE A 31 10.49 10.98 13.43
C ILE A 31 10.84 11.26 14.90
N THR A 32 9.87 11.78 15.66
CA THR A 32 10.04 12.11 17.07
C THR A 32 10.13 10.81 17.83
N ASP A 33 11.36 10.52 18.22
CA ASP A 33 11.82 9.57 19.23
C ASP A 33 11.09 8.23 19.24
N LEU A 34 11.74 7.21 18.66
CA LEU A 34 11.57 5.82 19.08
C LEU A 34 12.11 5.66 20.51
N THR A 35 11.45 6.27 21.48
CA THR A 35 11.63 5.90 22.88
C THR A 35 10.93 4.56 23.12
N LEU A 36 11.55 3.71 23.95
CA LEU A 36 11.11 2.35 24.29
C LEU A 36 9.62 2.22 24.67
N SER A 37 8.98 3.32 25.07
CA SER A 37 7.55 3.44 25.34
C SER A 37 6.65 3.09 24.13
N LYS A 38 7.08 3.29 22.88
CA LYS A 38 6.29 2.90 21.68
C LYS A 38 6.45 1.42 21.30
N LEU A 39 7.56 0.78 21.70
CA LEU A 39 7.76 -0.67 21.46
C LEU A 39 6.71 -1.49 22.23
N ARG A 40 6.33 -1.03 23.42
CA ARG A 40 5.27 -1.63 24.24
C ARG A 40 3.89 -1.55 23.58
N ASN A 41 3.59 -0.46 22.87
CA ASN A 41 2.34 -0.34 22.10
C ASN A 41 2.32 -1.18 20.81
N THR A 42 3.47 -1.71 20.37
CA THR A 42 3.53 -2.61 19.20
C THR A 42 3.14 -4.04 19.58
N VAL A 43 3.31 -4.41 20.86
CA VAL A 43 2.88 -5.71 21.39
C VAL A 43 1.38 -5.70 21.74
N ASP A 44 0.84 -4.55 22.16
CA ASP A 44 -0.56 -4.41 22.60
C ASP A 44 -1.57 -4.06 21.47
N HIS A 45 -1.19 -4.14 20.19
CA HIS A 45 -2.09 -3.83 19.06
C HIS A 45 -2.39 -5.03 18.17
N GLN A 46 -2.57 -6.21 18.77
CA GLN A 46 -3.13 -7.39 18.07
C GLN A 46 -4.59 -7.71 18.46
N THR A 47 -5.24 -6.86 19.27
CA THR A 47 -6.58 -7.14 19.81
C THR A 47 -7.55 -5.99 19.60
N THR A 48 -7.93 -5.71 18.35
CA THR A 48 -9.25 -5.11 18.05
C THR A 48 -9.82 -5.66 16.74
N GLY A 49 -9.98 -6.98 16.67
CA GLY A 49 -10.62 -7.69 15.55
C GLY A 49 -12.15 -7.50 15.41
N PHE A 50 -12.76 -6.55 16.12
CA PHE A 50 -14.23 -6.40 16.18
C PHE A 50 -14.79 -5.04 15.71
N LEU A 51 -13.95 -4.07 15.36
CA LEU A 51 -14.41 -2.80 14.77
C LEU A 51 -14.18 -2.69 13.26
N SER A 52 -13.48 -3.65 12.64
CA SER A 52 -13.27 -3.70 11.19
C SER A 52 -14.51 -4.11 10.41
N ALA A 53 -15.41 -4.93 10.99
CA ALA A 53 -16.60 -5.42 10.30
C ALA A 53 -17.55 -4.31 9.81
N ARG A 54 -17.68 -3.21 10.57
CA ARG A 54 -18.56 -2.09 10.21
C ARG A 54 -17.98 -1.13 9.16
N VAL A 55 -16.70 -1.28 8.82
CA VAL A 55 -16.03 -0.53 7.74
C VAL A 55 -15.94 -1.34 6.45
N ILE A 56 -16.23 -2.64 6.51
CA ILE A 56 -16.09 -3.57 5.39
C ILE A 56 -17.30 -3.54 4.45
N ASP A 57 -18.50 -3.21 4.94
CA ASP A 57 -19.75 -3.37 4.17
C ASP A 57 -19.97 -2.28 3.10
N ASP A 58 -19.38 -1.09 3.25
CA ASP A 58 -19.58 0.02 2.32
C ASP A 58 -18.58 0.06 1.15
N HIS A 59 -17.52 -0.77 1.13
CA HIS A 59 -16.29 -0.42 0.37
C HIS A 59 -15.64 -1.48 -0.54
N TYR A 60 -16.23 -2.66 -0.78
CA TYR A 60 -15.57 -3.64 -1.66
C TYR A 60 -16.50 -4.41 -2.61
N ASP A 61 -17.42 -3.69 -3.26
CA ASP A 61 -18.04 -4.17 -4.51
C ASP A 61 -17.38 -3.55 -5.76
N LEU A 62 -16.11 -3.13 -5.62
CA LEU A 62 -15.21 -3.11 -6.75
C LEU A 62 -14.93 -4.57 -7.11
N GLY A 63 -15.80 -5.14 -7.93
CA GLY A 63 -15.73 -6.52 -8.37
C GLY A 63 -14.36 -6.85 -8.98
N ASN A 64 -14.14 -8.14 -9.24
CA ASN A 64 -12.88 -8.63 -9.80
C ASN A 64 -12.45 -7.86 -11.07
N ASP A 65 -13.40 -7.28 -11.81
CA ASP A 65 -13.19 -6.47 -13.00
C ASP A 65 -12.31 -5.23 -12.80
N LEU A 66 -12.38 -4.55 -11.64
CA LEU A 66 -11.46 -3.43 -11.39
C LEU A 66 -10.03 -3.97 -11.31
N TYR A 67 -9.84 -5.03 -10.52
CA TYR A 67 -8.53 -5.58 -10.23
C TYR A 67 -7.91 -6.23 -11.47
N THR A 68 -8.70 -6.92 -12.30
CA THR A 68 -8.20 -7.51 -13.56
C THR A 68 -7.79 -6.46 -14.58
N ASN A 69 -8.39 -5.27 -14.56
CA ASN A 69 -7.99 -4.15 -15.41
C ASN A 69 -6.79 -3.38 -14.87
N MET A 70 -6.59 -3.36 -13.54
CA MET A 70 -5.53 -2.59 -12.87
C MET A 70 -4.24 -3.39 -12.66
N LEU A 71 -4.36 -4.69 -12.37
CA LEU A 71 -3.25 -5.57 -12.02
C LEU A 71 -2.79 -6.42 -13.20
N GLU A 72 -1.65 -7.05 -13.03
CA GLU A 72 -1.16 -8.08 -13.96
C GLU A 72 -1.89 -9.43 -13.78
N SER A 73 -1.61 -10.36 -14.69
CA SER A 73 -2.21 -11.69 -14.78
C SER A 73 -2.24 -12.50 -13.47
N ASN A 74 -1.26 -12.28 -12.59
CA ASN A 74 -1.13 -12.98 -11.31
C ASN A 74 -1.93 -12.35 -10.16
N MET A 75 -2.65 -11.24 -10.41
CA MET A 75 -3.49 -10.53 -9.44
C MET A 75 -2.74 -10.15 -8.15
N VAL A 76 -1.46 -9.81 -8.25
CA VAL A 76 -0.60 -9.52 -7.10
C VAL A 76 -0.79 -8.05 -6.67
N TYR A 77 -1.67 -7.83 -5.71
CA TYR A 77 -1.91 -6.50 -5.14
C TYR A 77 -0.89 -6.13 -4.05
N THR A 78 0.40 -6.20 -4.39
CA THR A 78 1.53 -5.76 -3.54
C THR A 78 2.61 -5.08 -4.39
N CYS A 79 3.58 -4.43 -3.75
CA CYS A 79 4.65 -3.75 -4.48
C CYS A 79 5.45 -4.72 -5.37
N ALA A 80 5.70 -4.30 -6.60
CA ALA A 80 6.55 -5.02 -7.55
C ALA A 80 8.04 -4.65 -7.39
N TYR A 81 8.94 -5.46 -7.97
CA TYR A 81 10.38 -5.22 -7.96
C TYR A 81 10.88 -4.84 -9.35
N TRP A 82 11.08 -3.54 -9.56
CA TRP A 82 11.32 -2.94 -10.88
C TRP A 82 12.74 -3.06 -11.44
N LYS A 83 13.67 -3.69 -10.71
CA LYS A 83 15.03 -3.84 -11.19
C LYS A 83 15.02 -4.65 -12.50
N ASP A 84 15.54 -4.04 -13.56
CA ASP A 84 15.66 -4.61 -14.91
C ASP A 84 14.31 -4.98 -15.59
N ALA A 85 13.17 -4.60 -15.00
CA ALA A 85 11.84 -4.85 -15.56
C ALA A 85 11.36 -3.67 -16.43
N LYS A 86 10.64 -3.99 -17.51
CA LYS A 86 10.08 -2.99 -18.44
C LYS A 86 8.57 -2.82 -18.31
N ASN A 87 7.90 -3.76 -17.64
CA ASN A 87 6.46 -3.77 -17.43
C ASN A 87 6.11 -4.36 -16.07
N LEU A 88 4.83 -4.23 -15.68
CA LEU A 88 4.32 -4.67 -14.37
C LEU A 88 4.47 -6.19 -14.18
N GLU A 89 4.19 -6.98 -15.21
CA GLU A 89 4.27 -8.46 -15.14
C GLU A 89 5.70 -8.92 -14.84
N GLU A 90 6.69 -8.41 -15.57
CA GLU A 90 8.11 -8.65 -15.32
C GLU A 90 8.50 -8.22 -13.90
N ALA A 91 8.07 -7.04 -13.44
CA ALA A 91 8.41 -6.52 -12.13
C ALA A 91 7.82 -7.39 -11.00
N GLN A 92 6.64 -7.97 -11.20
CA GLN A 92 5.99 -8.86 -10.23
C GLN A 92 6.68 -10.23 -10.19
N ILE A 93 7.05 -10.77 -11.36
CA ILE A 93 7.83 -12.01 -11.44
C ILE A 93 9.19 -11.84 -10.74
N ASN A 94 9.90 -10.73 -11.00
CA ASN A 94 11.17 -10.42 -10.35
C ASN A 94 11.03 -10.33 -8.82
N LYS A 95 9.91 -9.82 -8.31
CA LYS A 95 9.62 -9.79 -6.87
C LYS A 95 9.45 -11.19 -6.31
N LEU A 96 8.69 -12.06 -6.99
CA LEU A 96 8.45 -13.43 -6.54
C LEU A 96 9.74 -14.25 -6.54
N ASP A 97 10.57 -14.14 -7.58
CA ASP A 97 11.90 -14.75 -7.63
C ASP A 97 12.79 -14.25 -6.47
N LEU A 98 12.82 -12.94 -6.23
CA LEU A 98 13.59 -12.36 -5.13
C LEU A 98 13.17 -12.92 -3.77
N ILE A 99 11.86 -13.09 -3.55
CA ILE A 99 11.34 -13.70 -2.32
C ILE A 99 11.77 -15.16 -2.22
N ALA A 100 11.60 -15.95 -3.29
CA ALA A 100 12.00 -17.35 -3.32
C ALA A 100 13.50 -17.54 -3.01
N ARG A 101 14.38 -16.71 -3.60
CA ARG A 101 15.81 -16.71 -3.31
C ARG A 101 16.13 -16.31 -1.86
N LYS A 102 15.43 -15.33 -1.30
CA LYS A 102 15.59 -14.93 0.11
C LYS A 102 15.17 -16.03 1.08
N LEU A 103 14.14 -16.80 0.72
CA LEU A 103 13.66 -17.95 1.48
C LEU A 103 14.52 -19.20 1.28
N LYS A 104 15.44 -19.21 0.30
CA LYS A 104 16.28 -20.37 -0.05
C LYS A 104 15.45 -21.62 -0.31
N LEU A 105 14.39 -21.48 -1.11
CA LEU A 105 13.54 -22.62 -1.46
C LEU A 105 14.34 -23.64 -2.29
N GLU A 106 14.24 -24.91 -1.90
CA GLU A 106 14.82 -26.05 -2.60
C GLU A 106 13.68 -26.95 -3.14
N PRO A 107 13.91 -27.69 -4.24
CA PRO A 107 12.99 -28.75 -4.65
C PRO A 107 12.77 -29.74 -3.50
N GLY A 108 11.51 -30.11 -3.27
CA GLY A 108 11.12 -31.06 -2.21
C GLY A 108 11.63 -32.47 -2.42
#